data_AF-A0A2V5UQT4-F1
#
_entry.id   AF-A0A2V5UQT4-F1
#
_cell.length_a   1.000
_cell.length_b   1.000
_cell.length_c   1.000
_cell.angle_alpha   90.00
_cell.angle_beta   90.00
_cell.angle_gamma   90.00
#
_symmetry.space_group_name_H-M   'P 1'
#
loop_
_entity.id
_entity.type
_entity.pdbx_description
1 polymer ?
#
loop_
_entity_poly.entity_id
_entity_poly.type
_entity_poly.pdbx_seq_one_letter_code
_entity_poly.pdbx_strand_id
1 'polypeptide(L)' 'MTSAQRSNDNSTAPYQQPVDQVLAVLDTDAAFGLSKAEAQARLEKYGRNELAAEKPVPAWRKF' A
#
# COMPACT_ATOMS: atom_id res chain seq x y z
N MET A 1 18.71 25.30 23.66
CA MET A 1 18.52 23.90 24.09
C MET A 1 17.01 23.67 24.02
N THR A 2 16.45 23.04 22.98
CA THR A 2 16.64 21.65 22.57
C THR A 2 16.21 21.49 21.11
N SER A 3 17.07 20.87 20.30
CA SER A 3 16.88 20.61 18.88
C SER A 3 15.73 19.65 18.63
N ALA A 4 14.82 20.00 17.71
CA ALA A 4 13.87 19.06 17.13
C ALA A 4 14.65 18.09 16.24
N GLN A 5 14.91 16.89 16.74
CA GLN A 5 15.48 15.80 15.97
C GLN A 5 14.46 15.42 14.89
N ARG A 6 14.63 15.90 13.65
CA ARG A 6 13.99 15.25 12.50
C ARG A 6 14.63 13.87 12.44
N SER A 7 13.89 12.84 12.80
CA SER A 7 14.24 11.47 12.46
C SER A 7 14.31 11.41 10.94
N ASN A 8 15.52 11.60 10.42
CA ASN A 8 15.85 11.37 9.03
C ASN A 8 15.91 9.85 8.87
N ASP A 9 14.75 9.23 8.90
CA ASP A 9 14.58 7.83 8.54
C ASP A 9 14.89 7.79 7.05
N ASN A 10 16.17 7.56 6.72
CA ASN A 10 16.64 7.28 5.37
C ASN A 10 16.14 5.89 4.95
N SER A 11 14.83 5.67 5.06
CA SER A 11 14.14 4.50 4.53
C SER A 11 14.10 4.68 3.03
N THR A 12 15.13 4.15 2.36
CA THR A 12 15.26 4.10 0.90
C THR A 12 13.94 3.65 0.29
N ALA A 13 13.38 4.47 -0.60
CA ALA A 13 12.07 4.20 -1.17
C ALA A 13 12.04 2.81 -1.85
N PRO A 14 10.93 2.06 -1.84
CA PRO A 14 10.91 0.68 -2.34
C PRO A 14 11.46 0.51 -3.77
N TYR A 15 11.27 1.51 -4.64
CA TYR A 15 11.77 1.50 -6.02
C TYR A 15 13.30 1.67 -6.14
N GLN A 16 13.99 2.00 -5.05
CA GLN A 16 15.45 2.11 -4.96
C GLN A 16 16.08 0.90 -4.27
N GLN A 17 15.27 -0.02 -3.73
CA GLN A 17 15.76 -1.20 -3.03
C GLN A 17 16.14 -2.33 -4.01
N PRO A 18 17.11 -3.19 -3.66
CA PRO A 18 17.39 -4.41 -4.41
C PRO A 18 16.15 -5.29 -4.52
N VAL A 19 15.98 -5.96 -5.66
CA VAL A 19 14.80 -6.80 -5.95
C VAL A 19 14.55 -7.85 -4.86
N ASP A 20 15.61 -8.51 -4.36
CA ASP A 20 15.49 -9.54 -3.33
C ASP A 20 14.89 -8.99 -2.02
N GLN A 21 15.21 -7.73 -1.68
CA GLN A 21 14.64 -7.09 -0.50
C GLN A 21 13.17 -6.76 -0.71
N VAL A 22 12.81 -6.27 -1.89
CA VAL A 22 11.41 -5.97 -2.24
C VAL A 22 10.57 -7.25 -2.24
N LEU A 23 11.08 -8.34 -2.82
CA LEU A 23 10.41 -9.65 -2.83
C LEU A 23 10.20 -10.19 -1.42
N ALA A 24 11.21 -10.09 -0.55
CA ALA A 24 11.09 -10.51 0.85
C ALA A 24 10.08 -9.67 1.64
N VAL A 25 10.06 -8.35 1.44
CA VAL A 25 9.11 -7.44 2.11
C VAL A 25 7.67 -7.66 1.61
N LEU A 26 7.50 -7.90 0.31
CA LEU A 26 6.20 -8.12 -0.31
C LEU A 26 5.72 -9.57 -0.22
N ASP A 27 6.56 -10.47 0.31
CA ASP A 27 6.27 -11.90 0.48
C ASP A 27 5.70 -12.53 -0.80
N THR A 28 6.48 -12.44 -1.88
CA THR A 28 6.06 -12.93 -3.19
C THR A 28 7.23 -13.54 -3.95
N ASP A 29 6.93 -14.49 -4.85
CA ASP A 29 7.93 -15.13 -5.69
C ASP A 29 8.15 -14.37 -7.00
N ALA A 30 9.41 -14.28 -7.43
CA ALA A 30 9.78 -13.54 -8.63
C ALA A 30 9.29 -14.18 -9.94
N ALA A 31 9.19 -15.51 -9.99
CA ALA A 31 8.86 -16.27 -11.19
C ALA A 31 7.37 -16.63 -11.25
N PHE A 32 6.77 -16.93 -10.10
CA PHE A 32 5.42 -17.46 -9.99
C PHE A 32 4.43 -16.49 -9.35
N GLY A 33 4.91 -15.40 -8.73
CA GLY A 33 4.08 -14.40 -8.09
C GLY A 33 3.43 -14.89 -6.81
N LEU A 34 2.13 -14.61 -6.65
CA LEU A 34 1.33 -15.07 -5.51
C LEU A 34 0.53 -16.30 -5.89
N SER A 35 0.42 -17.24 -4.96
CA SER A 35 -0.59 -18.29 -5.03
C SER A 35 -2.01 -17.69 -4.94
N LYS A 36 -2.99 -18.46 -5.41
CA LYS A 36 -4.41 -18.06 -5.31
C LYS A 36 -4.85 -17.81 -3.86
N ALA A 37 -4.34 -18.60 -2.91
CA ALA A 37 -4.67 -18.46 -1.50
C ALA A 37 -4.13 -17.15 -0.91
N GLU A 38 -2.89 -16.80 -1.22
CA GLU A 38 -2.27 -15.54 -0.78
C GLU A 38 -2.96 -14.33 -1.41
N ALA A 39 -3.28 -14.40 -2.70
CA ALA A 39 -4.02 -13.34 -3.39
C ALA A 39 -5.40 -13.10 -2.74
N GLN A 40 -6.11 -14.18 -2.39
CA GLN A 40 -7.41 -14.10 -1.71
C GLN A 40 -7.26 -13.51 -0.30
N ALA A 41 -6.29 -13.97 0.49
CA ALA A 41 -6.01 -13.43 1.82
C ALA A 41 -5.68 -11.93 1.78
N ARG A 42 -4.95 -11.48 0.76
CA ARG A 42 -4.66 -10.04 0.55
C ARG A 42 -5.91 -9.26 0.14
N LEU A 43 -6.76 -9.81 -0.72
CA LEU A 43 -8.02 -9.18 -1.11
C LEU A 43 -8.94 -9.00 0.11
N GLU A 44 -9.01 -9.99 1.00
CA GLU A 44 -9.78 -9.90 2.24
C GLU A 44 -9.20 -8.88 3.21
N LYS A 45 -7.86 -8.81 3.31
CA LYS A 45 -7.17 -7.88 4.22
C LYS A 45 -7.24 -6.43 3.77
N TYR A 46 -7.00 -6.16 2.48
CA TYR A 46 -6.85 -4.79 1.97
C TYR A 46 -8.09 -4.29 1.22
N GLY A 47 -8.99 -5.18 0.84
CA GLY A 47 -10.11 -4.86 -0.03
C GLY A 47 -9.71 -4.78 -1.51
N ARG A 48 -10.68 -4.40 -2.34
CA ARG A 48 -10.51 -4.25 -3.78
C ARG A 48 -9.58 -3.06 -4.06
N ASN A 49 -8.70 -3.20 -5.05
CA ASN A 49 -7.85 -2.10 -5.52
C ASN A 49 -8.66 -1.13 -6.39
N GLU A 50 -9.59 -0.43 -5.77
CA GLU A 50 -10.45 0.56 -6.42
C GLU A 50 -10.67 1.76 -5.49
N LEU A 51 -10.81 2.93 -6.09
CA LEU A 51 -11.10 4.14 -5.32
C LEU A 51 -12.59 4.13 -4.95
N ALA A 52 -12.87 4.42 -3.68
CA ALA A 52 -14.24 4.61 -3.23
C ALA A 52 -14.88 5.78 -4.00
N ALA A 53 -16.07 5.57 -4.55
CA ALA A 53 -16.83 6.64 -5.17
C ALA A 53 -17.15 7.72 -4.13
N GLU A 54 -16.99 8.98 -4.53
CA GLU A 54 -17.39 10.10 -3.68
C GLU A 54 -18.89 10.05 -3.43
N LYS A 55 -19.30 10.32 -2.18
CA LYS A 55 -20.72 10.36 -1.84
C LYS A 55 -21.38 11.53 -2.59
N PRO A 56 -22.39 11.28 -3.44
CA PRO A 56 -23.04 12.37 -4.14
C PRO A 56 -23.69 13.32 -3.13
N VAL A 57 -23.61 14.62 -3.40
CA VAL A 57 -24.37 15.60 -2.63
C VAL A 57 -25.86 15.34 -2.86
N PRO A 58 -26.65 15.04 -1.80
CA PRO A 58 -28.09 14.84 -1.89
C PRO A 58 -28.78 16.04 -2.55
N ALA A 59 -29.83 15.77 -3.33
CA ALA A 59 -30.52 16.78 -4.11
C ALA A 59 -31.05 17.95 -3.28
N TRP A 60 -31.59 17.70 -2.08
CA TRP A 60 -32.11 18.73 -1.18
C TRP A 60 -31.07 19.75 -0.70
N ARG A 61 -29.76 19.46 -0.82
CA ARG A 61 -28.69 20.44 -0.54
C ARG A 61 -28.32 21.31 -1.73
N LYS A 62 -28.81 20.99 -2.93
CA LYS A 62 -28.49 21.72 -4.17
C LYS A 62 -29.56 22.73 -4.56
N PHE A 63 -30.77 22.64 -4.00
CA PHE A 63 -31.94 23.46 -4.32
C PHE A 63 -32.38 24.27 -3.11
#